data_AF-A0A965MDG6-F1
#
_entry.id   AF-A0A965MDG6-F1
#
_cell.length_a   1.000
_cell.length_b   1.000
_cell.length_c   1.000
_cell.angle_alpha   90.00
_cell.angle_beta   90.00
_cell.angle_gamma   90.00
#
_symmetry.space_group_name_H-M   'P 1'
#
loop_
_entity.id
_entity.type
_entity.pdbx_description
1 polymer ?
#
loop_
_entity_poly.entity_id
_entity_poly.type
_entity_poly.pdbx_seq_one_letter_code
_entity_poly.pdbx_strand_id
1 'polypeptide(L)'
;MYKPKFVRNKRDFRKLKFIDGYALAEIDVESLKNLTIMNAERCESPRLYRVRESIRSNGYNNSEPILASISKKGTLVIHDGGHRITAAQQVHGELLSNLFSEKVTRLVFLIQRTRSLHKKIPSRL
;
A
#
# COMPACT_ATOMS: atom_id res chain seq x y z
N MET A 1 -6.89 12.07 17.39
CA MET A 1 -5.85 11.19 16.80
C MET A 1 -6.53 10.21 15.84
N TYR A 2 -6.24 10.28 14.55
CA TYR A 2 -6.80 9.36 13.55
C TYR A 2 -6.11 8.01 13.68
N LYS A 3 -6.84 6.97 14.06
CA LYS A 3 -6.30 5.62 14.12
C LYS A 3 -6.47 4.94 12.76
N PRO A 4 -5.41 4.34 12.18
CA PRO A 4 -5.54 3.58 10.96
C PRO A 4 -6.52 2.43 11.15
N LYS A 5 -7.35 2.18 10.13
CA LYS A 5 -8.24 1.02 10.13
C LYS A 5 -7.50 -0.18 9.57
N PHE A 6 -7.44 -1.24 10.35
CA PHE A 6 -6.85 -2.47 9.90
C PHE A 6 -7.72 -3.16 8.81
N VAL A 7 -7.07 -3.59 7.72
CA VAL A 7 -7.70 -4.19 6.53
C VAL A 7 -7.01 -5.51 6.20
N ARG A 8 -7.77 -6.62 6.22
CA ARG A 8 -7.27 -7.95 5.81
C ARG A 8 -7.72 -8.36 4.41
N ASN A 9 -8.88 -7.86 4.01
CA ASN A 9 -9.51 -8.23 2.75
C ASN A 9 -10.31 -7.06 2.18
N LYS A 10 -10.75 -7.25 0.94
CA LYS A 10 -11.53 -6.28 0.18
C LYS A 10 -12.81 -5.76 0.88
N ARG A 11 -13.45 -6.56 1.75
CA ARG A 11 -14.68 -6.14 2.44
C ARG A 11 -14.39 -5.10 3.52
N ASP A 12 -13.20 -5.13 4.12
CA ASP A 12 -12.82 -4.18 5.17
C ASP A 12 -12.64 -2.77 4.63
N PHE A 13 -12.31 -2.62 3.34
CA PHE A 13 -12.28 -1.31 2.69
C PHE A 13 -13.63 -0.56 2.74
N ARG A 14 -14.76 -1.27 2.78
CA ARG A 14 -16.09 -0.65 2.92
C ARG A 14 -16.31 -0.02 4.30
N LYS A 15 -15.50 -0.41 5.29
CA LYS A 15 -15.55 0.06 6.68
C LYS A 15 -14.59 1.23 6.94
N LEU A 16 -13.85 1.69 5.93
CA LEU A 16 -12.97 2.85 6.05
C LEU A 16 -13.80 4.12 6.30
N LYS A 17 -13.40 4.88 7.32
CA LYS A 17 -13.94 6.21 7.59
C LYS A 17 -13.10 7.22 6.82
N PHE A 18 -13.70 7.84 5.81
CA PHE A 18 -13.05 8.89 5.02
C PHE A 18 -13.35 10.25 5.63
N ILE A 19 -12.31 11.04 5.88
CA ILE A 19 -12.43 12.43 6.32
C ILE A 19 -11.62 13.28 5.34
N ASP A 20 -12.25 14.34 4.83
CA ASP A 20 -11.74 15.17 3.73
C ASP A 20 -11.32 14.38 2.47
N GLY A 21 -11.96 13.23 2.26
CA GLY A 21 -11.69 12.34 1.13
C GLY A 21 -10.56 11.35 1.33
N TYR A 22 -9.93 11.30 2.51
CA TYR A 22 -8.82 10.40 2.84
C TYR A 22 -9.15 9.48 4.02
N ALA A 23 -8.56 8.29 4.02
CA ALA A 23 -8.62 7.33 5.12
C ALA A 23 -7.24 6.72 5.35
N LEU A 24 -6.87 6.53 6.62
CA LEU A 24 -5.69 5.76 6.99
C LEU A 24 -6.07 4.28 7.12
N ALA A 25 -5.27 3.41 6.51
CA ALA A 25 -5.41 1.97 6.62
C ALA A 25 -4.08 1.33 6.99
N GLU A 26 -4.15 0.22 7.70
CA GLU A 26 -3.00 -0.61 8.04
C GLU A 26 -3.27 -2.01 7.48
N ILE A 27 -2.32 -2.54 6.71
CA ILE A 27 -2.47 -3.80 5.99
C ILE A 27 -1.26 -4.66 6.32
N ASP A 28 -1.49 -5.89 6.79
CA ASP A 28 -0.40 -6.87 6.93
C ASP A 28 0.20 -7.15 5.55
N VAL A 29 1.52 -7.29 5.46
CA VAL A 29 2.20 -7.57 4.17
C VAL A 29 1.63 -8.83 3.52
N GLU A 30 1.35 -9.87 4.31
CA GLU A 30 0.70 -11.09 3.83
C GLU A 30 -0.70 -10.85 3.27
N SER A 31 -1.46 -9.93 3.85
CA SER A 31 -2.84 -9.64 3.43
C SER A 31 -2.89 -8.94 2.07
N LEU A 32 -1.78 -8.36 1.58
CA LEU A 32 -1.71 -7.76 0.25
C LEU A 32 -2.08 -8.74 -0.86
N LYS A 33 -1.75 -10.03 -0.70
CA LYS A 33 -2.10 -11.08 -1.69
C LYS A 33 -3.60 -11.31 -1.85
N ASN A 34 -4.39 -10.91 -0.85
CA ASN A 34 -5.84 -11.04 -0.85
C ASN A 34 -6.55 -9.81 -1.45
N LEU A 35 -5.78 -8.80 -1.90
CA LEU A 35 -6.29 -7.54 -2.40
C LEU A 35 -6.00 -7.42 -3.90
N THR A 36 -6.91 -6.76 -4.61
CA THR A 36 -6.63 -6.35 -6.00
C THR A 36 -5.85 -5.05 -5.95
N ILE A 37 -4.54 -5.12 -6.22
CA ILE A 37 -3.64 -3.97 -6.18
C ILE A 37 -3.14 -3.67 -7.60
N MET A 38 -3.20 -2.41 -8.02
CA MET A 38 -2.70 -1.92 -9.30
C MET A 38 -1.53 -0.97 -9.08
N ASN A 39 -0.57 -0.96 -10.01
CA ASN A 39 0.59 -0.07 -10.01
C ASN A 39 1.53 -0.22 -8.79
N ALA A 40 1.47 -1.34 -8.07
CA ALA A 40 2.37 -1.63 -6.95
C ALA A 40 3.75 -2.12 -7.42
N GLU A 41 3.77 -3.07 -8.35
CA GLU A 41 4.98 -3.79 -8.73
C GLU A 41 6.05 -2.88 -9.34
N ARG A 42 7.30 -3.15 -8.99
CA ARG A 42 8.47 -2.47 -9.53
C ARG A 42 9.49 -3.51 -9.96
N CYS A 43 10.04 -3.32 -11.14
CA CYS A 43 11.18 -4.11 -11.62
C CYS A 43 12.43 -3.82 -10.77
N GLU A 44 13.38 -4.74 -10.82
CA GLU A 44 14.70 -4.55 -10.22
C GLU A 44 15.33 -3.24 -10.72
N SER A 45 15.82 -2.45 -9.76
CA SER A 45 16.41 -1.14 -10.01
C SER A 45 17.31 -0.76 -8.83
N PRO A 46 18.29 0.15 -9.02
CA PRO A 46 19.13 0.63 -7.92
C PRO A 46 18.31 1.20 -6.75
N ARG A 47 17.17 1.83 -7.05
CA ARG A 47 16.23 2.33 -6.04
C ARG A 47 15.59 1.19 -5.25
N LEU A 48 15.08 0.15 -5.94
CA LEU A 48 14.49 -1.01 -5.26
C LEU A 48 15.49 -1.69 -4.33
N TYR A 49 16.71 -1.92 -4.84
CA TYR A 49 17.81 -2.50 -4.08
C TYR A 49 18.07 -1.72 -2.77
N ARG A 50 18.25 -0.40 -2.84
CA ARG A 50 18.49 0.45 -1.67
C ARG A 50 17.35 0.38 -0.64
N VAL A 51 16.10 0.34 -1.11
CA VAL A 51 14.94 0.21 -0.21
C VAL A 51 14.95 -1.14 0.51
N ARG A 52 15.27 -2.25 -0.18
CA ARG A 52 15.40 -3.57 0.45
C ARG A 52 16.50 -3.59 1.49
N GLU A 53 17.69 -3.11 1.16
CA GLU A 53 18.81 -3.06 2.11
C GLU A 53 18.47 -2.26 3.36
N SER A 54 17.77 -1.13 3.18
CA SER A 54 17.29 -0.32 4.30
C SER A 54 16.31 -1.10 5.19
N ILE A 55 15.35 -1.82 4.60
CA ILE A 55 14.39 -2.64 5.34
C ILE A 55 15.08 -3.82 6.04
N ARG A 56 16.02 -4.50 5.39
CA ARG A 56 16.79 -5.60 6.00
C ARG A 56 17.56 -5.13 7.23
N SER A 57 18.23 -3.99 7.10
CA SER A 57 19.05 -3.41 8.17
C SER A 57 18.20 -2.89 9.32
N ASN A 58 17.18 -2.07 9.02
CA ASN A 58 16.50 -1.23 10.01
C ASN A 58 15.03 -1.62 10.28
N GLY A 59 14.48 -2.56 9.51
CA GLY A 59 13.04 -2.79 9.46
C GLY A 59 12.30 -1.76 8.60
N TYR A 60 11.01 -2.00 8.38
CA TYR A 60 10.17 -1.09 7.61
C TYR A 60 9.73 0.13 8.43
N ASN A 61 9.89 1.32 7.86
CA ASN A 61 9.44 2.57 8.46
C ASN A 61 8.03 2.95 7.98
N ASN A 62 7.07 3.02 8.91
CA ASN A 62 5.68 3.41 8.67
C ASN A 62 5.42 4.92 8.80
N SER A 63 6.43 5.76 9.08
CA SER A 63 6.24 7.21 9.19
C SER A 63 5.82 7.86 7.87
N GLU A 64 6.17 7.25 6.74
CA GLU A 64 5.77 7.69 5.42
C GLU A 64 4.70 6.72 4.89
N PRO A 65 3.41 7.09 4.85
CA PRO A 65 2.38 6.20 4.33
C PRO A 65 2.54 5.97 2.82
N ILE A 66 2.08 4.81 2.36
CA ILE A 66 1.90 4.52 0.94
C ILE A 66 0.68 5.29 0.43
N LEU A 67 0.83 6.02 -0.66
CA LEU A 67 -0.27 6.80 -1.24
C LEU A 67 -1.03 5.94 -2.23
N ALA A 68 -2.32 5.78 -2.01
CA ALA A 68 -3.18 4.99 -2.86
C ALA A 68 -4.54 5.64 -3.04
N SER A 69 -5.29 5.18 -4.05
CA SER A 69 -6.72 5.43 -4.13
C SER A 69 -7.49 4.12 -4.19
N ILE A 70 -8.76 4.17 -3.81
CA ILE A 70 -9.63 3.00 -3.84
C ILE A 70 -10.84 3.19 -4.76
N SER A 71 -10.99 2.25 -5.70
CA SER A 71 -12.13 2.21 -6.60
C SER A 71 -13.41 1.77 -5.89
N LYS A 72 -14.58 2.06 -6.46
CA LYS A 72 -15.88 1.53 -5.96
C LYS A 72 -15.89 0.00 -5.89
N LYS A 73 -15.14 -0.65 -6.77
CA LYS A 73 -14.99 -2.10 -6.81
C LYS A 73 -13.96 -2.60 -5.80
N GLY A 74 -13.38 -1.77 -4.92
CA GLY A 74 -12.42 -2.20 -3.91
C GLY A 74 -11.03 -2.55 -4.45
N THR A 75 -10.67 -2.00 -5.61
CA THR A 75 -9.32 -2.10 -6.17
C THR A 75 -8.47 -0.98 -5.60
N LEU A 76 -7.30 -1.32 -5.06
CA LEU A 76 -6.33 -0.36 -4.53
C LEU A 76 -5.35 0.03 -5.65
N VAL A 77 -5.33 1.30 -6.03
CA VAL A 77 -4.42 1.84 -7.06
C VAL A 77 -3.32 2.63 -6.37
N ILE A 78 -2.08 2.18 -6.53
CA ILE A 78 -0.90 2.81 -5.89
C ILE A 78 -0.43 4.00 -6.72
N HIS A 79 -0.30 5.16 -6.06
CA HIS A 79 0.20 6.40 -6.65
C HIS A 79 1.66 6.66 -6.27
N ASP A 80 2.02 6.37 -5.01
CA ASP A 80 3.39 6.42 -4.52
C ASP A 80 3.65 5.27 -3.54
N GLY A 81 4.91 4.86 -3.43
CA GLY A 81 5.35 3.81 -2.51
C GLY A 81 5.43 2.41 -3.12
N GLY A 82 5.31 2.26 -4.45
CA GLY A 82 5.45 0.96 -5.11
C GLY A 82 6.76 0.23 -4.79
N HIS A 83 7.91 0.93 -4.82
CA HIS A 83 9.20 0.34 -4.41
C HIS A 83 9.18 -0.16 -2.97
N ARG A 84 8.47 0.54 -2.08
CA ARG A 84 8.34 0.17 -0.66
C ARG A 84 7.45 -1.06 -0.49
N ILE A 85 6.37 -1.18 -1.26
CA ILE A 85 5.51 -2.38 -1.29
C ILE A 85 6.30 -3.59 -1.80
N THR A 86 6.93 -3.47 -2.98
CA THR A 86 7.68 -4.57 -3.58
C THR A 86 8.83 -5.01 -2.69
N ALA A 87 9.61 -4.07 -2.15
CA ALA A 87 10.69 -4.39 -1.23
C ALA A 87 10.17 -5.04 0.06
N ALA A 88 9.07 -4.55 0.63
CA ALA A 88 8.45 -5.13 1.81
C ALA A 88 8.00 -6.58 1.59
N GLN A 89 7.34 -6.88 0.46
CA GLN A 89 6.90 -8.23 0.12
C GLN A 89 8.09 -9.19 -0.08
N GLN A 90 9.15 -8.72 -0.74
CA GLN A 90 10.36 -9.53 -0.95
C GLN A 90 11.07 -9.82 0.38
N VAL A 91 11.35 -8.79 1.19
CA VAL A 91 12.05 -8.96 2.48
C VAL A 91 11.21 -9.77 3.48
N HIS A 92 9.89 -9.61 3.48
CA HIS A 92 9.00 -10.43 4.32
C HIS A 92 9.09 -11.93 3.97
N GLY A 93 9.35 -12.29 2.71
CA GLY A 93 9.55 -13.67 2.28
C GLY A 93 10.95 -14.25 2.58
N GLU A 94 11.89 -13.46 3.10
CA GLU A 94 13.27 -13.91 3.34
C GLU A 94 13.44 -14.58 4.70
N LEU A 95 13.92 -15.83 4.72
CA LEU A 95 14.14 -16.55 5.98
C LEU A 95 15.25 -15.91 6.84
N LEU A 96 16.40 -15.60 6.22
CA LEU A 96 17.59 -15.11 6.95
C LEU A 96 17.37 -13.71 7.53
N SER A 97 16.75 -12.81 6.76
CA SER A 97 16.50 -11.43 7.17
C SER A 97 15.53 -11.33 8.35
N ASN A 98 14.66 -12.35 8.54
CA ASN A 98 13.63 -12.37 9.58
C ASN A 98 13.94 -13.32 10.75
N LEU A 99 15.10 -14.00 10.77
CA LEU A 99 15.40 -15.05 11.75
C LEU A 99 15.35 -14.59 13.22
N PHE A 100 15.72 -13.33 13.49
CA PHE A 100 15.78 -12.77 14.84
C PHE A 100 14.69 -11.72 15.12
N SER A 101 14.05 -11.19 14.08
CA SER A 101 12.94 -10.24 14.16
C SER A 101 12.33 -10.07 12.78
N GLU A 102 11.00 -10.12 12.69
CA GLU A 102 10.30 -9.76 11.46
C GLU A 102 10.63 -8.31 11.08
N LYS A 103 11.14 -8.12 9.87
CA LYS A 103 11.54 -6.80 9.36
C LYS A 103 10.35 -6.00 8.84
N VAL A 104 9.33 -6.70 8.37
CA VAL A 104 8.07 -6.09 7.92
C VAL A 104 6.89 -6.95 8.33
N THR A 105 5.99 -6.34 9.08
CA THR A 105 4.71 -6.94 9.47
C THR A 105 3.57 -6.24 8.76
N ARG A 106 3.57 -4.90 8.79
CA ARG A 106 2.45 -4.06 8.35
C ARG A 106 2.91 -2.82 7.62
N LEU A 107 2.06 -2.38 6.71
CA LEU A 107 2.21 -1.19 5.90
C LEU A 107 1.07 -0.22 6.17
N VAL A 108 1.39 1.04 6.39
CA VAL A 108 0.41 2.13 6.51
C VAL A 108 0.12 2.73 5.15
N PHE A 109 -1.16 2.88 4.83
CA PHE A 109 -1.66 3.48 3.61
C PHE A 109 -2.46 4.75 3.92
N LEU A 110 -2.23 5.79 3.13
CA LEU A 110 -3.13 6.92 3.01
C LEU A 110 -3.96 6.72 1.74
N ILE A 111 -5.23 6.38 1.93
CA ILE A 111 -6.14 5.99 0.85
C ILE A 111 -7.07 7.16 0.54
N GLN A 112 -6.96 7.68 -0.68
CA GLN A 112 -7.91 8.64 -1.22
C GLN A 112 -9.14 7.91 -1.78
N ARG A 113 -10.33 8.45 -1.52
CA ARG A 113 -11.54 7.98 -2.18
C ARG A 113 -11.51 8.40 -3.65
N THR A 114 -11.51 7.44 -4.58
CA THR A 114 -11.69 7.78 -6.00
C THR A 114 -13.08 8.39 -6.18
N ARG A 115 -13.14 9.71 -6.37
CA ARG A 115 -14.33 10.36 -6.93
C ARG A 115 -14.42 9.91 -8.38
N SER A 116 -15.59 9.46 -8.81
CA SER A 116 -15.82 9.07 -10.21
C SER A 116 -15.48 10.27 -11.10
N LEU A 117 -14.28 10.30 -11.69
CA LEU A 117 -13.97 11.19 -12.80
C LEU A 117 -14.64 10.62 -14.04
N HIS A 118 -15.98 10.65 -14.06
CA HIS A 118 -16.70 10.80 -15.32
C HIS A 118 -16.91 12.30 -15.51
N LYS A 119 -15.82 13.03 -15.77
CA LYS A 119 -15.96 14.14 -16.71
C LYS A 119 -16.15 13.45 -18.05
N LYS A 120 -17.41 13.28 -18.48
CA LYS A 120 -17.71 13.17 -19.91
C LYS A 120 -16.95 14.34 -20.54
N ILE A 121 -15.89 14.06 -21.27
CA ILE A 121 -15.37 15.03 -22.23
C ILE A 121 -16.55 15.22 -23.18
N PRO A 122 -17.20 16.39 -23.25
CA PRO A 122 -18.19 16.60 -24.28
C PRO A 122 -17.43 16.47 -25.59
N SER A 123 -17.71 15.40 -26.34
CA SER A 123 -17.32 15.30 -27.75
C SER A 123 -18.11 16.37 -28.50
N ARG A 124 -17.59 17.59 -28.47
CA ARG A 124 -17.82 18.59 -29.51
C ARG A 124 -16.52 18.67 -30.27
N LEU A 125 -16.51 18.07 -31.45
CA LEU A 125 -16.15 18.66 -32.74
C LEU A 125 -16.41 17.60 -33.82
#